data_AF-A0A4V5UXY9-F1
#
_entry.id   AF-A0A4V5UXY9-F1
#
_cell.length_a   1.000
_cell.length_b   1.000
_cell.length_c   1.000
_cell.angle_alpha   90.00
_cell.angle_beta   90.00
_cell.angle_gamma   90.00
#
_symmetry.space_group_name_H-M   'P 1'
#
loop_
_entity.id
_entity.type
_entity.pdbx_description
1 polymer ?
#
loop_
_entity_poly.entity_id
_entity_poly.type
_entity_poly.pdbx_seq_one_letter_code
_entity_poly.pdbx_strand_id
1 'polypeptide(L)'
;MTRGRALVALVCVLAVLVVAQTLVARAKVAALRDTIEVYETQGVVSASTLAGALVREKVVFELANTRCEGLTECRPTKPVTVEPCDGGLCVSHDWSGRKQVAVVDGEAAGVPRAGDFSCDGADNGDDYRWRFTFTPTRAAFDPGTGTWFVTEFDARLEAVKDDAAACGEVTTVWEVTGEPV
;
A
#
# COMPACT_ATOMS: atom_id res chain seq x y z
N MET A 1 32.89 -43.66 -24.32
CA MET A 1 31.91 -42.59 -24.64
C MET A 1 31.34 -41.85 -23.41
N THR A 2 31.58 -42.30 -22.18
CA THR A 2 30.98 -41.72 -20.96
C THR A 2 31.68 -40.45 -20.44
N ARG A 3 33.00 -40.31 -20.63
CA ARG A 3 33.78 -39.16 -20.11
C ARG A 3 33.46 -37.83 -20.79
N GLY A 4 33.17 -37.83 -22.09
CA GLY A 4 32.84 -36.60 -22.83
C GLY A 4 31.48 -35.99 -22.43
N ARG A 5 30.48 -36.84 -22.13
CA ARG A 5 29.15 -36.39 -21.69
C ARG A 5 29.18 -35.76 -20.30
N ALA A 6 30.00 -36.30 -19.40
CA ALA A 6 30.19 -35.73 -18.06
C ALA A 6 30.85 -34.34 -18.11
N LEU A 7 31.82 -34.15 -19.01
CA LEU A 7 32.52 -32.88 -19.19
C LEU A 7 31.60 -31.78 -19.75
N VAL A 8 30.76 -32.12 -20.74
CA VAL A 8 29.76 -31.19 -21.29
C VAL A 8 28.74 -30.78 -20.23
N ALA A 9 28.24 -31.74 -19.42
CA ALA A 9 27.31 -31.44 -18.34
C ALA A 9 27.93 -30.48 -17.30
N LEU A 10 29.19 -30.70 -16.93
CA LEU A 10 29.90 -29.85 -15.98
C LEU A 10 30.07 -28.41 -16.50
N VAL A 11 30.42 -28.26 -17.78
CA VAL A 11 30.56 -26.95 -18.44
C VAL A 11 29.22 -26.21 -18.49
N CYS A 12 28.12 -26.89 -18.81
CA CYS A 12 26.79 -26.29 -18.79
C CYS A 12 26.39 -25.81 -17.39
N VAL A 13 26.65 -26.60 -16.35
CA VAL A 13 26.36 -26.22 -14.96
C VAL A 13 27.18 -24.99 -14.54
N LEU A 14 28.47 -24.96 -14.88
CA LEU A 14 29.34 -23.81 -14.64
C LEU A 14 28.85 -22.55 -15.37
N ALA A 15 28.43 -22.66 -16.63
CA ALA A 15 27.88 -21.55 -17.40
C ALA A 15 26.60 -20.99 -16.76
N VAL A 16 25.68 -21.85 -16.33
CA VAL A 16 24.44 -21.42 -15.63
C VAL A 16 24.78 -20.73 -14.31
N LEU A 17 25.72 -21.26 -13.53
CA LEU A 17 26.20 -20.62 -12.30
C LEU A 17 26.79 -19.23 -12.58
N VAL A 18 27.60 -19.07 -13.61
CA VAL A 18 28.18 -17.76 -13.97
C VAL A 18 27.09 -16.77 -14.40
N VAL A 19 26.09 -17.20 -15.16
CA VAL A 19 24.95 -16.36 -15.55
C VAL A 19 24.13 -15.95 -14.32
N ALA A 20 23.85 -16.87 -13.40
CA ALA A 20 23.15 -16.56 -12.16
C ALA A 20 23.94 -15.57 -11.29
N GLN A 21 25.25 -15.76 -11.12
CA GLN A 21 26.11 -14.86 -10.36
C GLN A 21 26.21 -13.46 -10.99
N THR A 22 26.24 -13.37 -12.33
CA THR A 22 26.27 -12.08 -13.04
C THR A 22 24.93 -11.35 -12.98
N LEU A 23 23.80 -12.07 -13.01
CA LEU A 23 22.47 -11.47 -12.78
C LEU A 23 22.33 -10.95 -11.34
N VAL A 24 22.76 -11.72 -10.34
CA VAL A 24 22.79 -11.30 -8.93
C VAL A 24 23.70 -10.08 -8.75
N ALA A 25 24.88 -10.07 -9.37
CA ALA A 25 25.79 -8.94 -9.32
C ALA A 25 25.18 -7.68 -9.98
N ARG A 26 24.51 -7.82 -11.13
CA ARG A 26 23.81 -6.69 -11.79
C ARG A 26 22.66 -6.17 -10.95
N ALA A 27 21.87 -7.05 -10.33
CA ALA A 27 20.81 -6.65 -9.41
C ALA A 27 21.36 -5.90 -8.19
N LYS A 28 22.47 -6.39 -7.61
CA LYS A 28 23.17 -5.69 -6.52
C LYS A 28 23.72 -4.32 -6.95
N VAL A 29 24.27 -4.21 -8.16
CA VAL A 29 24.79 -2.94 -8.70
C VAL A 29 23.67 -1.96 -9.01
N ALA A 30 22.53 -2.42 -9.54
CA ALA A 30 21.35 -1.58 -9.75
C ALA A 30 20.79 -1.07 -8.41
N ALA A 31 20.65 -1.97 -7.43
CA ALA A 31 20.27 -1.60 -6.08
C ALA A 31 21.25 -0.60 -5.44
N LEU A 32 22.57 -0.82 -5.61
CA LEU A 32 23.61 0.12 -5.15
C LEU A 32 23.55 1.47 -5.87
N ARG A 33 23.24 1.49 -7.17
CA ARG A 33 23.12 2.72 -7.95
C ARG A 33 21.90 3.53 -7.52
N ASP A 34 20.76 2.87 -7.31
CA ASP A 34 19.56 3.49 -6.71
C ASP A 34 19.85 3.96 -5.28
N THR A 35 20.64 3.20 -4.51
CA THR A 35 21.02 3.60 -3.14
C THR A 35 21.91 4.86 -3.17
N ILE A 36 22.87 4.93 -4.09
CA ILE A 36 23.75 6.10 -4.27
C ILE A 36 22.95 7.31 -4.73
N GLU A 37 22.03 7.12 -5.68
CA GLU A 37 21.19 8.20 -6.19
C GLU A 37 20.26 8.75 -5.09
N VAL A 38 19.75 7.91 -4.19
CA VAL A 38 18.96 8.34 -3.02
C VAL A 38 19.78 9.11 -1.98
N TYR A 39 21.06 8.75 -1.80
CA TYR A 39 21.99 9.52 -0.97
C TYR A 39 22.37 10.87 -1.61
N GLU A 40 22.40 10.96 -2.94
CA GLU A 40 22.67 12.21 -3.68
C GLU A 40 21.44 13.12 -3.79
N THR A 41 20.22 12.58 -3.85
CA THR A 41 18.97 13.34 -4.03
C THR A 41 18.28 13.76 -2.72
N GLN A 42 18.89 13.52 -1.57
CA GLN A 42 18.31 13.85 -0.25
C GLN A 42 16.95 13.18 0.01
N GLY A 43 16.78 11.91 -0.37
CA GLY A 43 15.63 11.10 0.09
C GLY A 43 14.40 11.06 -0.83
N VAL A 44 14.49 11.56 -2.07
CA VAL A 44 13.45 11.34 -3.08
C VAL A 44 13.75 10.04 -3.84
N VAL A 45 12.94 9.02 -3.57
CA VAL A 45 13.00 7.70 -4.22
C VAL A 45 12.16 7.70 -5.51
N SER A 46 12.57 6.90 -6.51
CA SER A 46 11.83 6.76 -7.76
C SER A 46 10.43 6.14 -7.54
N ALA A 47 9.48 6.40 -8.45
CA ALA A 47 8.14 5.80 -8.38
C ALA A 47 8.20 4.26 -8.42
N SER A 48 9.15 3.68 -9.17
CA SER A 48 9.39 2.24 -9.18
C SER A 48 9.93 1.70 -7.86
N THR A 49 10.76 2.47 -7.15
CA THR A 49 11.26 2.11 -5.83
C THR A 49 10.13 2.12 -4.80
N LEU A 50 9.26 3.13 -4.84
CA LEU A 50 8.05 3.19 -4.00
C LEU A 50 7.10 2.02 -4.30
N ALA A 51 6.93 1.64 -5.57
CA ALA A 51 6.11 0.50 -5.98
C ALA A 51 6.64 -0.85 -5.48
N GLY A 52 7.96 -0.97 -5.31
CA GLY A 52 8.59 -2.15 -4.75
C GLY A 52 8.85 -2.10 -3.25
N ALA A 53 8.52 -0.99 -2.57
CA ALA A 53 8.72 -0.85 -1.14
C ALA A 53 7.73 -1.73 -0.37
N LEU A 54 8.10 -2.12 0.85
CA LEU A 54 7.23 -2.88 1.75
C LEU A 54 6.83 -2.03 2.95
N VAL A 55 5.69 -2.34 3.56
CA VAL A 55 5.39 -1.85 4.91
C VAL A 55 6.00 -2.86 5.90
N ARG A 56 6.75 -2.38 6.89
CA ARG A 56 7.49 -3.25 7.80
C ARG A 56 6.58 -3.87 8.87
N GLU A 57 5.69 -3.06 9.43
CA GLU A 57 4.85 -3.43 10.56
C GLU A 57 3.42 -2.94 10.38
N LYS A 58 2.53 -3.39 11.27
CA LYS A 58 1.16 -2.90 11.32
C LYS A 58 1.16 -1.41 11.70
N VAL A 59 0.67 -0.57 10.78
CA VAL A 59 0.46 0.86 11.01
C VAL A 59 -1.00 1.08 11.39
N VAL A 60 -1.22 1.75 12.52
CA VAL A 60 -2.56 2.20 12.93
C VAL A 60 -2.52 3.72 12.97
N PHE A 61 -3.42 4.36 12.23
CA PHE A 61 -3.48 5.82 12.19
C PHE A 61 -4.92 6.31 12.27
N GLU A 62 -5.08 7.41 13.00
CA GLU A 62 -6.32 8.18 13.01
C GLU A 62 -6.33 9.05 11.75
N LEU A 63 -7.33 8.86 10.89
CA LEU A 63 -7.48 9.76 9.76
C LEU A 63 -7.97 11.12 10.29
N ALA A 64 -7.38 12.20 9.81
CA ALA A 64 -7.68 13.57 10.23
C ALA A 64 -8.36 14.36 9.08
N ASN A 65 -8.54 15.67 9.29
CA ASN A 65 -8.96 16.62 8.25
C ASN A 65 -10.25 16.24 7.52
N THR A 66 -11.29 15.87 8.28
CA THR A 66 -12.59 15.50 7.71
C THR A 66 -13.19 16.64 6.91
N ARG A 67 -13.54 16.35 5.65
CA ARG A 67 -14.32 17.23 4.78
C ARG A 67 -15.66 16.57 4.49
N CYS A 68 -16.74 17.32 4.69
CA CYS A 68 -18.08 16.86 4.34
C CYS A 68 -18.74 17.83 3.38
N GLU A 69 -19.33 17.29 2.34
CA GLU A 69 -20.27 17.98 1.47
C GLU A 69 -21.65 17.34 1.69
N GLY A 70 -22.69 18.17 1.87
CA GLY A 70 -24.09 17.72 2.03
C GLY A 70 -24.68 17.84 3.43
N LEU A 71 -24.04 17.29 4.47
CA LEU A 71 -24.56 17.29 5.86
C LEU A 71 -23.79 18.21 6.82
N THR A 72 -24.46 18.62 7.91
CA THR A 72 -23.91 19.50 8.97
C THR A 72 -23.00 18.76 9.95
N GLU A 73 -23.09 17.43 10.04
CA GLU A 73 -22.31 16.63 10.99
C GLU A 73 -21.41 15.62 10.26
N CYS A 74 -20.13 15.99 10.15
CA CYS A 74 -19.08 15.04 9.87
C CYS A 74 -18.91 14.10 11.06
N ARG A 75 -19.14 12.79 10.88
CA ARG A 75 -18.75 11.83 11.91
C ARG A 75 -17.22 11.72 11.94
N PRO A 76 -16.59 11.75 13.14
CA PRO A 76 -15.18 11.42 13.25
C PRO A 76 -15.00 9.97 12.82
N THR A 77 -14.03 9.74 11.94
CA THR A 77 -13.67 8.39 11.52
C THR A 77 -12.91 7.69 12.63
N LYS A 78 -13.03 6.37 12.66
CA LYS A 78 -12.23 5.53 13.53
C LYS A 78 -10.86 5.27 12.88
N PRO A 79 -9.91 4.69 13.61
CA PRO A 79 -8.57 4.43 13.08
C PRO A 79 -8.61 3.45 11.91
N VAL A 80 -7.80 3.72 10.88
CA VAL A 80 -7.47 2.74 9.84
C VAL A 80 -6.27 1.94 10.30
N THR A 81 -6.31 0.64 10.05
CA THR A 81 -5.14 -0.24 10.17
C THR A 81 -4.66 -0.62 8.78
N VAL A 82 -3.36 -0.45 8.53
CA VAL A 82 -2.65 -0.98 7.36
C VAL A 82 -1.60 -1.96 7.85
N GLU A 83 -1.57 -3.18 7.31
CA GLU A 83 -0.60 -4.20 7.69
C GLU A 83 -0.09 -4.97 6.47
N PRO A 84 1.11 -5.57 6.56
CA PRO A 84 1.60 -6.44 5.50
C PRO A 84 0.68 -7.64 5.29
N CYS A 85 0.45 -8.05 4.04
CA CYS A 85 -0.18 -9.34 3.76
C CYS A 85 0.31 -9.98 2.47
N ASP A 86 0.00 -11.27 2.28
CA ASP A 86 0.48 -12.05 1.15
C ASP A 86 0.03 -11.43 -0.18
N GLY A 87 0.98 -10.83 -0.92
CA GLY A 87 0.72 -10.17 -2.19
C GLY A 87 0.44 -8.66 -2.11
N GLY A 88 0.61 -8.01 -0.95
CA GLY A 88 0.51 -6.55 -0.85
C GLY A 88 0.30 -6.03 0.59
N LEU A 89 -0.66 -5.12 0.74
CA LEU A 89 -1.09 -4.57 2.01
C LEU A 89 -2.52 -4.99 2.31
N CYS A 90 -2.82 -5.14 3.58
CA CYS A 90 -4.17 -5.37 4.04
C CYS A 90 -4.59 -4.16 4.87
N VAL A 91 -5.69 -3.56 4.45
CA VAL A 91 -6.32 -2.41 5.10
C VAL A 91 -7.52 -2.93 5.86
N SER A 92 -7.73 -2.42 7.05
CA SER A 92 -8.97 -2.65 7.78
C SER A 92 -9.46 -1.41 8.47
N HIS A 93 -10.78 -1.27 8.46
CA HIS A 93 -11.55 -0.29 9.20
C HIS A 93 -12.79 -1.02 9.74
N ASP A 94 -13.38 -0.52 10.82
CA ASP A 94 -14.54 -1.09 11.52
C ASP A 94 -15.72 -1.41 10.60
N TRP A 95 -15.98 -0.60 9.58
CA TRP A 95 -17.08 -0.79 8.63
C TRP A 95 -16.70 -1.56 7.35
N SER A 96 -15.40 -1.63 7.00
CA SER A 96 -14.94 -2.32 5.78
C SER A 96 -14.50 -3.77 6.03
N GLY A 97 -14.13 -4.11 7.27
CA GLY A 97 -13.39 -5.34 7.56
C GLY A 97 -12.00 -5.33 6.90
N ARG A 98 -11.35 -6.49 6.84
CA ARG A 98 -10.00 -6.62 6.24
C ARG A 98 -10.10 -6.75 4.72
N LYS A 99 -9.39 -5.90 3.98
CA LYS A 99 -9.35 -5.84 2.52
C LYS A 99 -7.91 -5.73 2.02
N GLN A 100 -7.60 -6.43 0.94
CA GLN A 100 -6.28 -6.36 0.32
C GLN A 100 -6.18 -5.17 -0.65
N VAL A 101 -5.05 -4.49 -0.65
CA VAL A 101 -4.68 -3.40 -1.58
C VAL A 101 -3.24 -3.57 -2.04
N ALA A 102 -2.91 -2.98 -3.20
CA ALA A 102 -1.53 -2.87 -3.64
C ALA A 102 -0.73 -1.89 -2.77
N VAL A 103 0.60 -1.96 -2.78
CA VAL A 103 1.43 -1.01 -2.03
C VAL A 103 1.40 0.39 -2.66
N VAL A 104 1.42 0.49 -3.98
CA VAL A 104 1.35 1.77 -4.70
C VAL A 104 0.01 1.93 -5.39
N ASP A 105 -0.56 3.12 -5.21
CA ASP A 105 -1.91 3.48 -5.66
C ASP A 105 -2.93 2.40 -5.27
N GLY A 106 -2.71 1.83 -4.09
CA GLY A 106 -3.49 0.73 -3.55
C GLY A 106 -4.89 1.21 -3.23
N GLU A 107 -5.86 0.75 -4.01
CA GLU A 107 -7.26 1.07 -3.80
C GLU A 107 -8.01 -0.15 -3.24
N ALA A 108 -8.77 0.06 -2.17
CA ALA A 108 -9.84 -0.84 -1.78
C ALA A 108 -11.16 -0.10 -1.81
N ALA A 109 -12.22 -0.79 -2.22
CA ALA A 109 -13.56 -0.24 -2.23
C ALA A 109 -14.59 -1.25 -1.73
N GLY A 110 -15.75 -0.74 -1.31
CA GLY A 110 -16.84 -1.60 -0.89
C GLY A 110 -18.09 -0.86 -0.42
N VAL A 111 -18.95 -1.62 0.25
CA VAL A 111 -20.15 -1.14 0.95
C VAL A 111 -19.86 -1.26 2.46
N PRO A 112 -20.28 -0.30 3.29
CA PRO A 112 -20.22 -0.44 4.74
C PRO A 112 -21.00 -1.66 5.25
N ARG A 113 -20.72 -2.06 6.48
CA ARG A 113 -21.61 -2.97 7.21
C ARG A 113 -22.90 -2.24 7.58
N ALA A 114 -24.00 -2.99 7.60
CA ALA A 114 -25.30 -2.55 8.08
C ALA A 114 -25.18 -1.90 9.47
N GLY A 115 -25.75 -0.71 9.63
CA GLY A 115 -25.84 0.03 10.89
C GLY A 115 -24.71 1.04 11.15
N ASP A 116 -23.61 0.99 10.38
CA ASP A 116 -22.50 1.94 10.56
C ASP A 116 -22.83 3.34 10.00
N PHE A 117 -23.70 3.39 8.98
CA PHE A 117 -24.19 4.63 8.39
C PHE A 117 -25.72 4.71 8.52
N SER A 118 -26.16 5.58 9.42
CA SER A 118 -27.57 5.87 9.64
C SER A 118 -27.85 7.37 9.53
N CYS A 119 -28.92 7.72 8.82
CA CYS A 119 -29.54 9.04 8.88
C CYS A 119 -30.97 8.88 9.37
N ASP A 120 -31.44 9.81 10.20
CA ASP A 120 -32.81 9.82 10.72
C ASP A 120 -33.26 8.50 11.37
N GLY A 121 -32.32 7.73 11.91
CA GLY A 121 -32.58 6.44 12.56
C GLY A 121 -32.81 5.26 11.61
N ALA A 122 -32.76 5.46 10.29
CA ALA A 122 -32.78 4.39 9.30
C ALA A 122 -31.35 3.93 8.98
N ASP A 123 -31.16 2.61 8.89
CA ASP A 123 -29.92 2.05 8.35
C ASP A 123 -29.88 2.28 6.84
N ASN A 124 -28.84 2.97 6.39
CA ASN A 124 -28.62 3.30 4.99
C ASN A 124 -27.32 2.69 4.46
N GLY A 125 -26.72 1.72 5.17
CA GLY A 125 -25.41 1.16 4.83
C GLY A 125 -25.28 0.72 3.37
N ASP A 126 -26.34 0.16 2.79
CA ASP A 126 -26.35 -0.32 1.40
C ASP A 126 -26.28 0.79 0.33
N ASP A 127 -26.58 2.04 0.70
CA ASP A 127 -26.53 3.20 -0.19
C ASP A 127 -25.15 3.87 -0.21
N TYR A 128 -24.30 3.55 0.76
CA TYR A 128 -22.95 4.11 0.85
C TYR A 128 -21.96 3.25 0.07
N ARG A 129 -21.03 3.92 -0.59
CA ARG A 129 -19.85 3.35 -1.21
C ARG A 129 -18.64 3.95 -0.56
N TRP A 130 -17.59 3.16 -0.43
CA TRP A 130 -16.34 3.66 0.08
C TRP A 130 -15.16 3.28 -0.75
N ARG A 131 -14.14 4.11 -0.63
CA ARG A 131 -12.85 3.97 -1.28
C ARG A 131 -11.75 4.36 -0.31
N PHE A 132 -10.78 3.49 -0.15
CA PHE A 132 -9.53 3.76 0.56
C PHE A 132 -8.39 3.77 -0.44
N THR A 133 -7.51 4.76 -0.34
CA THR A 133 -6.29 4.90 -1.13
C THR A 133 -5.09 5.03 -0.21
N PHE A 134 -4.01 4.30 -0.52
CA PHE A 134 -2.72 4.42 0.14
C PHE A 134 -1.62 4.71 -0.88
N THR A 135 -0.90 5.80 -0.65
CA THR A 135 0.13 6.31 -1.56
C THR A 135 1.43 6.51 -0.77
N PRO A 136 2.42 5.61 -0.91
CA PRO A 136 3.76 5.81 -0.37
C PRO A 136 4.39 7.08 -0.95
N THR A 137 4.92 7.95 -0.09
CA THR A 137 5.58 9.19 -0.50
C THR A 137 7.09 9.15 -0.26
N ARG A 138 7.56 8.36 0.72
CA ARG A 138 8.99 8.09 0.94
C ARG A 138 9.25 6.65 1.32
N ALA A 139 10.47 6.19 1.02
CA ALA A 139 10.96 4.89 1.44
C ALA A 139 12.46 4.95 1.79
N ALA A 140 12.89 4.04 2.66
CA ALA A 140 14.27 3.86 3.05
C ALA A 140 14.74 2.42 2.76
N PHE A 141 15.99 2.28 2.32
CA PHE A 141 16.60 0.97 2.09
C PHE A 141 17.16 0.39 3.39
N ASP A 142 16.79 -0.85 3.69
CA ASP A 142 17.38 -1.62 4.77
C ASP A 142 18.45 -2.58 4.21
N PRO A 143 19.73 -2.36 4.53
CA PRO A 143 20.80 -3.25 4.09
C PRO A 143 20.78 -4.63 4.76
N GLY A 144 20.14 -4.76 5.92
CA GLY A 144 20.01 -6.02 6.66
C GLY A 144 19.10 -7.03 5.95
N THR A 145 18.00 -6.54 5.34
CA THR A 145 17.08 -7.37 4.56
C THR A 145 17.29 -7.24 3.05
N GLY A 146 18.00 -6.22 2.60
CA GLY A 146 18.16 -5.90 1.18
C GLY A 146 16.86 -5.41 0.53
N THR A 147 16.03 -4.68 1.28
CA THR A 147 14.67 -4.31 0.85
C THR A 147 14.38 -2.85 1.15
N TRP A 148 13.53 -2.23 0.32
CA TRP A 148 13.01 -0.89 0.57
C TRP A 148 11.76 -0.96 1.44
N PHE A 149 11.66 -0.05 2.41
CA PHE A 149 10.50 0.06 3.29
C PHE A 149 9.90 1.46 3.22
N VAL A 150 8.58 1.55 3.19
CA VAL A 150 7.86 2.82 3.25
C VAL A 150 8.17 3.51 4.57
N THR A 151 8.46 4.81 4.53
CA THR A 151 8.74 5.65 5.71
C THR A 151 7.83 6.87 5.81
N GLU A 152 7.17 7.25 4.72
CA GLU A 152 6.11 8.26 4.72
C GLU A 152 5.04 7.83 3.71
N PHE A 153 3.79 8.14 4.00
CA PHE A 153 2.66 7.86 3.12
C PHE A 153 1.55 8.91 3.28
N ASP A 154 0.76 9.06 2.22
CA ASP A 154 -0.56 9.68 2.28
C ASP A 154 -1.62 8.59 2.21
N ALA A 155 -2.63 8.69 3.06
CA ALA A 155 -3.78 7.79 3.05
C ALA A 155 -5.07 8.60 3.02
N ARG A 156 -6.03 8.14 2.22
CA ARG A 156 -7.34 8.76 2.03
C ARG A 156 -8.44 7.72 2.17
N LEU A 157 -9.46 8.03 2.94
CA LEU A 157 -10.71 7.28 3.00
C LEU A 157 -11.83 8.19 2.56
N GLU A 158 -12.65 7.71 1.63
CA GLU A 158 -13.77 8.42 1.06
C GLU A 158 -15.02 7.55 1.21
N ALA A 159 -16.11 8.14 1.70
CA ALA A 159 -17.42 7.54 1.76
C ALA A 159 -18.40 8.44 0.99
N VAL A 160 -19.04 7.89 -0.02
CA VAL A 160 -20.02 8.58 -0.88
C VAL A 160 -21.37 7.89 -0.75
N LYS A 161 -22.43 8.69 -0.65
CA LYS A 161 -23.80 8.23 -0.81
C LYS A 161 -24.41 8.89 -2.04
N ASP A 162 -24.80 8.06 -3.01
CA ASP A 162 -25.50 8.52 -4.19
C ASP A 162 -27.01 8.59 -3.91
N ASP A 163 -27.55 9.81 -3.96
CA ASP A 163 -28.98 10.16 -4.06
C ASP A 163 -29.99 9.23 -3.36
N ALA A 164 -29.96 9.15 -2.02
CA ALA A 164 -31.11 8.66 -1.28
C ALA A 164 -31.89 9.82 -0.68
N ALA A 165 -33.18 9.87 -1.04
CA ALA A 165 -34.18 10.87 -0.69
C ALA A 165 -34.30 11.24 0.81
N ALA A 166 -33.64 10.50 1.71
CA ALA A 166 -33.62 10.77 3.16
C ALA A 166 -32.42 11.59 3.65
N CYS A 167 -31.22 11.48 3.05
CA CYS A 167 -30.02 12.19 3.54
C CYS A 167 -29.43 13.21 2.56
N GLY A 168 -29.90 13.21 1.29
CA GLY A 168 -29.21 13.90 0.21
C GLY A 168 -27.90 13.22 -0.19
N GLU A 169 -27.23 13.79 -1.18
CA GLU A 169 -25.86 13.42 -1.57
C GLU A 169 -24.91 13.78 -0.43
N VAL A 170 -24.10 12.81 0.02
CA VAL A 170 -23.14 13.01 1.10
C VAL A 170 -21.81 12.45 0.68
N THR A 171 -20.79 13.30 0.67
CA THR A 171 -19.40 12.89 0.48
C THR A 171 -18.63 13.23 1.75
N THR A 172 -18.01 12.22 2.35
CA THR A 172 -17.10 12.41 3.48
C THR A 172 -15.71 11.91 3.11
N VAL A 173 -14.71 12.77 3.29
CA VAL A 173 -13.31 12.47 3.00
C VAL A 173 -12.50 12.67 4.27
N TRP A 174 -11.64 11.69 4.57
CA TRP A 174 -10.66 11.75 5.65
C TRP A 174 -9.28 11.43 5.11
N GLU A 175 -8.27 12.18 5.56
CA GLU A 175 -6.92 12.10 5.03
C GLU A 175 -5.88 12.15 6.15
N VAL A 176 -4.76 11.47 5.96
CA VAL A 176 -3.61 11.55 6.84
C VAL A 176 -2.32 11.45 6.05
N THR A 177 -1.33 12.23 6.45
CA THR A 177 0.07 12.02 6.11
C THR A 177 0.73 11.40 7.33
N GLY A 178 1.28 10.19 7.18
CA GLY A 178 1.77 9.39 8.29
C GLY A 178 3.21 8.91 8.09
N GLU A 179 3.86 8.63 9.22
CA GLU A 179 5.14 7.92 9.32
C GLU A 179 4.86 6.56 9.98
N PRO A 180 5.29 5.42 9.41
CA PRO A 180 5.17 4.13 10.06
C PRO A 180 6.08 4.10 11.29
N VAL A 181 5.46 4.01 12.46
CA VAL A 181 6.13 3.94 13.79
C VAL A 181 6.80 2.60 14.00
#